data_AF-A0A2G1X2Q0-F1
#
_entry.id   AF-A0A2G1X2Q0-F1
#
_cell.length_a   1.000
_cell.length_b   1.000
_cell.length_c   1.000
_cell.angle_alpha   90.00
_cell.angle_beta   90.00
_cell.angle_gamma   90.00
#
_symmetry.space_group_name_H-M   'P 1'
#
loop_
_entity.id
_entity.type
_entity.pdbx_description
1 polymer ?
#
loop_
_entity_poly.entity_id
_entity_poly.type
_entity_poly.pdbx_seq_one_letter_code
_entity_poly.pdbx_strand_id
1 'polypeptide(L)'
;MDEHSGARSTRTTRRRLLAGGAAIGTVGLAGCLGGRDGPVPEPEVTSDRIEDWRQTDGSESTVFEQSYGPVTVRALERTRIFEYAPVADALAETIDASGSPVVFFATRIDLRPAVDQLPAGVGRDRVMSEVETAATDA
;
A
#
# COMPACT_ATOMS: atom_id res chain seq x y z
N MET A 1 -19.88 -69.94 36.84
CA MET A 1 -21.32 -69.67 36.97
C MET A 1 -21.49 -68.17 36.77
N ASP A 2 -22.00 -67.83 35.59
CA ASP A 2 -22.86 -66.69 35.23
C ASP A 2 -22.36 -65.23 35.37
N GLU A 3 -21.94 -64.72 34.21
CA GLU A 3 -22.46 -63.58 33.44
C GLU A 3 -23.34 -62.45 34.04
N HIS A 4 -23.13 -61.28 33.41
CA HIS A 4 -24.01 -60.10 33.17
C HIS A 4 -24.03 -58.97 34.21
N SER A 5 -23.48 -57.79 33.91
CA SER A 5 -23.96 -56.72 33.00
C SER A 5 -24.85 -55.70 33.73
N GLY A 6 -24.51 -54.40 33.63
CA GLY A 6 -25.43 -53.34 34.07
C GLY A 6 -24.77 -51.97 34.34
N ALA A 7 -24.62 -51.17 33.29
CA ALA A 7 -24.14 -49.80 33.32
C ALA A 7 -25.16 -48.76 33.84
N ARG A 8 -24.67 -47.67 34.46
CA ARG A 8 -24.95 -46.23 34.15
C ARG A 8 -24.38 -45.34 35.25
N SER A 9 -23.36 -44.54 34.96
CA SER A 9 -23.44 -43.17 34.41
C SER A 9 -23.92 -42.13 35.42
N THR A 10 -22.96 -41.31 35.89
CA THR A 10 -23.01 -39.86 36.22
C THR A 10 -21.90 -39.59 37.24
N ARG A 11 -21.19 -38.47 37.31
CA ARG A 11 -20.96 -37.31 36.46
C ARG A 11 -19.82 -36.58 37.19
N THR A 12 -18.93 -35.96 36.43
CA THR A 12 -18.36 -34.65 36.78
C THR A 12 -17.28 -34.57 37.88
N THR A 13 -16.11 -34.11 37.44
CA THR A 13 -15.05 -33.37 38.18
C THR A 13 -13.91 -34.18 38.79
N ARG A 14 -12.78 -34.24 38.06
CA ARG A 14 -11.43 -33.96 38.61
C ARG A 14 -10.32 -34.03 37.54
N ARG A 15 -10.51 -33.34 36.40
CA ARG A 15 -9.37 -33.00 35.52
C ARG A 15 -9.53 -31.57 35.02
N ARG A 16 -9.42 -30.62 35.96
CA ARG A 16 -9.11 -29.22 35.71
C ARG A 16 -7.69 -28.98 36.18
N LEU A 17 -6.69 -29.40 35.39
CA LEU A 17 -5.30 -28.94 35.52
C LEU A 17 -4.60 -29.18 34.18
N LEU A 18 -4.98 -28.42 33.16
CA LEU A 18 -4.10 -28.00 32.07
C LEU A 18 -4.60 -26.62 31.63
N ALA A 19 -4.50 -25.66 32.55
CA ALA A 19 -4.37 -24.26 32.21
C ALA A 19 -2.87 -24.04 31.97
N GLY A 20 -2.46 -23.77 30.73
CA GLY A 20 -1.06 -23.48 30.44
C GLY A 20 -0.73 -23.44 28.96
N GLY A 21 -0.72 -22.23 28.39
CA GLY A 21 -0.02 -21.86 27.16
C GLY A 21 -0.63 -22.38 25.86
N ALA A 22 -0.86 -21.61 24.81
CA ALA A 22 -0.34 -20.30 24.45
C ALA A 22 -1.45 -19.53 23.72
N ALA A 23 -1.86 -18.39 24.27
CA ALA A 23 -2.42 -17.35 23.42
C ALA A 23 -1.25 -16.84 22.58
N ILE A 24 -1.11 -17.30 21.34
CA ILE A 24 -0.35 -16.55 20.34
C ILE A 24 -1.19 -15.32 20.08
N GLY A 25 -0.98 -14.30 20.92
CA GLY A 25 -1.46 -12.97 20.63
C GLY A 25 -0.75 -12.54 19.36
N THR A 26 -1.48 -12.53 18.25
CA THR A 26 -1.16 -11.67 17.13
C THR A 26 -1.36 -10.24 17.60
N VAL A 27 -0.46 -9.77 18.46
CA VAL A 27 -0.26 -8.35 18.72
C VAL A 27 0.12 -7.80 17.36
N GLY A 28 -0.73 -6.95 16.81
CA GLY A 28 -0.43 -6.23 15.60
C GLY A 28 0.89 -5.50 15.80
N LEU A 29 1.96 -6.03 15.20
CA LEU A 29 3.24 -5.34 15.05
C LEU A 29 3.09 -4.26 13.97
N ALA A 30 2.00 -3.49 14.01
CA ALA A 30 1.79 -2.35 13.13
C ALA A 30 2.62 -1.13 13.56
N GLY A 31 3.33 -1.18 14.70
CA GLY A 31 3.91 0.03 15.31
C GLY A 31 5.42 0.09 15.49
N CYS A 32 6.21 -0.95 15.19
CA CYS A 32 7.65 -0.96 15.55
C CYS A 32 8.62 -1.20 14.39
N LEU A 33 8.13 -1.43 13.17
CA LEU A 33 8.95 -1.54 11.96
C LEU A 33 8.60 -0.42 10.98
N GLY A 34 8.92 0.82 11.34
CA GLY A 34 9.23 1.90 10.38
C GLY A 34 8.23 2.22 9.27
N GLY A 35 6.96 1.82 9.42
CA GLY A 35 5.91 2.14 8.46
C GLY A 35 5.74 3.65 8.42
N ARG A 36 5.96 4.27 7.26
CA ARG A 36 5.55 5.64 7.01
C ARG A 36 4.02 5.68 7.07
N ASP A 37 3.45 5.85 8.26
CA ASP A 37 2.04 6.13 8.42
C ASP A 37 1.81 7.62 8.18
N GLY A 38 1.06 7.94 7.12
CA GLY A 38 0.87 9.32 6.64
C GLY A 38 0.46 9.39 5.17
N PRO A 39 0.11 10.57 4.66
CA PRO A 39 -0.18 10.77 3.23
C PRO A 39 1.02 10.38 2.36
N VAL A 40 0.77 9.99 1.11
CA VAL A 40 1.85 9.74 0.14
C VAL A 40 2.57 11.07 -0.12
N PRO A 41 3.90 11.14 0.05
CA PRO A 41 4.62 12.36 -0.26
C PRO A 41 4.39 12.78 -1.70
N GLU A 42 4.30 14.07 -1.94
CA GLU A 42 4.09 14.56 -3.30
C GLU A 42 5.31 14.28 -4.20
N PRO A 43 5.11 14.07 -5.51
CA PRO A 43 6.21 13.99 -6.45
C PRO A 43 6.96 15.32 -6.51
N GLU A 44 8.29 15.25 -6.47
CA GLU A 44 9.17 16.41 -6.61
C GLU A 44 9.55 16.54 -8.09
N VAL A 45 9.25 17.69 -8.68
CA VAL A 45 9.64 17.99 -10.07
C VAL A 45 10.88 18.87 -10.02
N THR A 46 12.04 18.30 -10.38
CA THR A 46 13.35 18.95 -10.27
C THR A 46 13.82 19.59 -11.58
N SER A 47 12.95 19.65 -12.60
CA SER A 47 13.30 20.18 -13.91
C SER A 47 12.99 21.66 -14.01
N ASP A 48 14.00 22.50 -14.19
CA ASP A 48 13.81 23.94 -14.39
C ASP A 48 13.01 24.28 -15.66
N ARG A 49 12.90 23.34 -16.62
CA ARG A 49 12.09 23.50 -17.84
C ARG A 49 10.58 23.59 -17.60
N ILE A 50 10.12 23.39 -16.37
CA ILE A 50 8.69 23.42 -16.03
C ILE A 50 8.23 24.72 -15.36
N GLU A 51 9.05 25.78 -15.40
CA GLU A 51 8.70 27.08 -14.80
C GLU A 51 7.42 27.71 -15.37
N ASP A 52 7.16 27.52 -16.66
CA ASP A 52 5.97 28.02 -17.38
C ASP A 52 4.75 27.08 -17.27
N TRP A 53 4.83 26.03 -16.46
CA TRP A 53 3.75 25.05 -16.31
C TRP A 53 2.97 25.32 -15.04
N ARG A 54 1.65 25.13 -15.09
CA ARG A 54 0.78 25.25 -13.92
C ARG A 54 0.12 23.92 -13.59
N GLN A 55 0.07 23.59 -12.30
CA GLN A 55 -0.64 22.40 -11.83
C GLN A 55 -2.14 22.60 -12.00
N THR A 56 -2.82 21.64 -12.63
CA THR A 56 -4.27 21.67 -12.88
C THR A 56 -5.03 20.70 -12.00
N ASP A 57 -4.42 19.56 -11.68
CA ASP A 57 -5.05 18.50 -10.90
C ASP A 57 -4.01 17.61 -10.19
N GLY A 58 -4.49 16.67 -9.38
CA GLY A 58 -3.68 15.63 -8.77
C GLY A 58 -4.53 14.52 -8.13
N SER A 59 -3.93 13.34 -8.00
CA SER A 59 -4.59 12.16 -7.45
C SER A 59 -3.67 11.38 -6.51
N GLU A 60 -4.26 10.62 -5.59
CA GLU A 60 -3.58 9.65 -4.75
C GLU A 60 -4.38 8.34 -4.79
N SER A 61 -3.70 7.21 -4.96
CA SER A 61 -4.34 5.90 -5.12
C SER A 61 -3.48 4.78 -4.55
N THR A 62 -4.09 3.61 -4.34
CA THR A 62 -3.36 2.37 -4.06
C THR A 62 -3.14 1.63 -5.36
N VAL A 63 -1.88 1.42 -5.72
CA VAL A 63 -1.48 0.64 -6.90
C VAL A 63 -1.71 -0.85 -6.64
N PHE A 64 -1.17 -1.35 -5.52
CA PHE A 64 -1.40 -2.72 -5.08
C PHE A 64 -1.19 -2.88 -3.57
N GLU A 65 -1.74 -3.97 -3.04
CA GLU A 65 -1.45 -4.50 -1.71
C GLU A 65 -1.23 -6.02 -1.82
N GLN A 66 -0.07 -6.51 -1.39
CA GLN A 66 0.30 -7.93 -1.48
C GLN A 66 0.98 -8.41 -0.20
N SER A 67 0.71 -9.65 0.20
CA SER A 67 1.33 -10.27 1.37
C SER A 67 2.44 -11.24 0.99
N TYR A 68 3.61 -11.06 1.60
CA TYR A 68 4.79 -11.93 1.50
C TYR A 68 5.10 -12.51 2.88
N GLY A 69 4.57 -13.72 3.13
CA GLY A 69 4.67 -14.36 4.44
C GLY A 69 3.96 -13.51 5.52
N PRO A 70 4.66 -13.08 6.59
CA PRO A 70 4.06 -12.28 7.66
C PRO A 70 3.98 -10.77 7.35
N VAL A 71 4.47 -10.31 6.19
CA VAL A 71 4.51 -8.88 5.84
C VAL A 71 3.57 -8.57 4.69
N THR A 72 2.73 -7.56 4.87
CA THR A 72 1.94 -6.95 3.79
C THR A 72 2.67 -5.72 3.25
N VAL A 73 2.86 -5.68 1.94
CA VAL A 73 3.47 -4.58 1.19
C VAL A 73 2.38 -3.86 0.42
N ARG A 74 2.34 -2.53 0.55
CA ARG A 74 1.47 -1.65 -0.22
C ARG A 74 2.32 -0.74 -1.10
N ALA A 75 1.90 -0.57 -2.34
CA ALA A 75 2.36 0.49 -3.22
C ALA A 75 1.26 1.53 -3.32
N LEU A 76 1.57 2.76 -2.90
CA LEU A 76 0.67 3.89 -3.00
C LEU A 76 1.25 4.87 -4.01
N GLU A 77 0.43 5.42 -4.89
CA GLU A 77 0.84 6.41 -5.87
C GLU A 77 0.29 7.79 -5.55
N ARG A 78 1.04 8.82 -5.91
CA ARG A 78 0.57 10.19 -5.97
C ARG A 78 1.01 10.84 -7.26
N THR A 79 0.04 11.35 -8.01
CA THR A 79 0.22 11.95 -9.33
C THR A 79 -0.17 13.42 -9.29
N ARG A 80 0.61 14.26 -9.97
CA ARG A 80 0.29 15.66 -10.25
C ARG A 80 0.20 15.86 -11.75
N ILE A 81 -0.81 16.62 -12.18
CA ILE A 81 -1.06 16.96 -13.58
C ILE A 81 -0.75 18.44 -13.79
N PHE A 82 0.04 18.73 -14.80
CA PHE A 82 0.42 20.07 -15.20
C PHE A 82 0.03 20.34 -16.64
N GLU A 83 -0.30 21.58 -16.93
CA GLU A 83 -0.53 22.05 -18.28
C GLU A 83 0.43 23.20 -18.62
N TYR A 84 0.78 23.32 -19.89
CA TYR A 84 1.63 24.41 -20.35
C TYR A 84 0.84 25.73 -20.42
N ALA A 85 1.10 26.64 -19.48
CA ALA A 85 0.30 27.84 -19.29
C ALA A 85 0.26 28.76 -20.53
N PRO A 86 1.38 29.02 -21.25
CA PRO A 86 1.35 29.87 -22.43
C PRO A 86 0.41 29.39 -23.53
N VAL A 87 0.29 28.07 -23.72
CA VAL A 87 -0.65 27.50 -24.71
C VAL A 87 -2.08 27.54 -24.19
N ALA A 88 -2.30 27.24 -22.91
CA ALA A 88 -3.63 27.31 -22.31
C ALA A 88 -4.22 28.72 -22.41
N ASP A 89 -3.41 29.73 -22.09
CA ASP A 89 -3.82 31.13 -22.10
C ASP A 89 -4.08 31.63 -23.54
N ALA A 90 -3.23 31.24 -24.50
CA ALA A 90 -3.45 31.57 -25.91
C ALA A 90 -4.73 30.94 -26.50
N LEU A 91 -5.06 29.70 -26.10
CA LEU A 91 -6.28 29.02 -26.53
C LEU A 91 -7.53 29.63 -25.89
N ALA A 92 -7.47 30.01 -24.61
CA ALA A 92 -8.55 30.73 -23.96
C ALA A 92 -8.84 32.07 -24.65
N GLU A 93 -7.80 32.82 -25.05
CA GLU A 93 -7.96 34.09 -25.76
C GLU A 93 -8.50 33.91 -27.18
N THR A 94 -8.05 32.88 -27.90
CA THR A 94 -8.36 32.73 -29.33
C THR A 94 -9.72 32.08 -29.60
N ILE A 95 -10.05 31.05 -28.81
CA ILE A 95 -11.22 30.19 -29.08
C ILE A 95 -12.09 29.91 -27.84
N ASP A 96 -11.86 30.62 -26.73
CA ASP A 96 -12.57 30.42 -25.45
C ASP A 96 -12.53 28.94 -24.97
N ALA A 97 -11.42 28.26 -25.27
CA ALA A 97 -11.18 26.90 -24.82
C ALA A 97 -10.52 26.88 -23.45
N SER A 98 -10.84 25.85 -22.66
CA SER A 98 -10.24 25.63 -21.35
C SER A 98 -9.04 24.71 -21.44
N GLY A 99 -7.90 25.17 -20.91
CA GLY A 99 -6.70 24.38 -20.68
C GLY A 99 -5.80 24.19 -21.91
N SER A 100 -4.63 23.60 -21.68
CA SER A 100 -3.65 23.28 -22.73
C SER A 100 -3.71 21.81 -23.12
N PRO A 101 -3.65 21.47 -24.43
CA PRO A 101 -3.47 20.09 -24.88
C PRO A 101 -2.06 19.55 -24.58
N VAL A 102 -1.12 20.44 -24.25
CA VAL A 102 0.23 20.10 -23.83
C VAL A 102 0.22 19.91 -22.31
N VAL A 103 0.31 18.65 -21.89
CA VAL A 103 0.25 18.22 -20.49
C VAL A 103 1.50 17.46 -20.07
N PHE A 104 1.81 17.50 -18.78
CA PHE A 104 2.92 16.82 -18.14
C PHE A 104 2.42 16.18 -16.84
N PHE A 105 2.85 14.95 -16.56
CA PHE A 105 2.49 14.19 -15.37
C PHE A 105 3.73 13.90 -14.55
N ALA A 106 3.62 14.05 -13.24
CA ALA A 106 4.63 13.61 -12.30
C ALA A 106 4.01 12.63 -11.31
N THR A 107 4.52 11.40 -11.27
CA THR A 107 4.01 10.32 -10.41
C THR A 107 5.10 9.87 -9.45
N ARG A 108 4.73 9.69 -8.17
CA ARG A 108 5.58 9.08 -7.16
C ARG A 108 4.90 7.84 -6.59
N ILE A 109 5.62 6.72 -6.57
CA ILE A 109 5.19 5.49 -5.89
C ILE A 109 5.93 5.37 -4.55
N ASP A 110 5.19 5.20 -3.47
CA ASP A 110 5.68 5.02 -2.10
C ASP A 110 5.36 3.59 -1.62
N LEU A 111 6.42 2.87 -1.23
CA LEU A 111 6.33 1.48 -0.78
C LEU A 111 6.33 1.41 0.74
N ARG A 112 5.35 0.67 1.29
CA ARG A 112 5.15 0.51 2.72
C ARG A 112 5.00 -0.97 3.10
N PRO A 113 5.89 -1.53 3.94
CA PRO A 113 7.12 -0.92 4.43
C PRO A 113 8.12 -0.65 3.30
N ALA A 114 9.16 0.13 3.58
CA ALA A 114 10.20 0.39 2.59
C ALA A 114 10.87 -0.93 2.15
N VAL A 115 11.30 -1.01 0.90
CA VAL A 115 11.79 -2.27 0.30
C VAL A 115 13.03 -2.82 1.02
N ASP A 116 13.87 -1.95 1.57
CA ASP A 116 15.03 -2.29 2.40
C ASP A 116 14.66 -2.81 3.79
N GLN A 117 13.41 -2.64 4.22
CA GLN A 117 12.89 -3.15 5.49
C GLN A 117 12.16 -4.49 5.34
N LEU A 118 12.12 -5.07 4.13
CA LEU A 118 11.54 -6.40 3.92
C LEU A 118 12.38 -7.48 4.63
N PRO A 119 11.77 -8.35 5.46
CA PRO A 119 12.50 -9.37 6.19
C PRO A 119 13.31 -10.29 5.27
N ALA A 120 14.61 -10.40 5.56
CA ALA A 120 15.55 -11.24 4.82
C ALA A 120 15.57 -11.00 3.29
N GLY A 121 15.11 -9.83 2.81
CA GLY A 121 15.01 -9.51 1.38
C GLY A 121 13.96 -10.33 0.62
N VAL A 122 13.12 -11.11 1.30
CA VAL A 122 12.12 -11.97 0.68
C VAL A 122 11.10 -11.13 -0.06
N GLY A 123 10.84 -11.47 -1.32
CA GLY A 123 9.85 -10.80 -2.15
C GLY A 123 10.31 -9.46 -2.75
N ARG A 124 11.53 -8.98 -2.46
CA ARG A 124 12.06 -7.71 -2.99
C ARG A 124 12.01 -7.63 -4.51
N ASP A 125 12.57 -8.61 -5.21
CA ASP A 125 12.63 -8.58 -6.68
C ASP A 125 11.23 -8.60 -7.30
N ARG A 126 10.31 -9.36 -6.69
CA ARG A 126 8.92 -9.38 -7.11
C ARG A 126 8.23 -8.04 -6.87
N VAL A 127 8.34 -7.46 -5.68
CA VAL A 127 7.80 -6.13 -5.38
C VAL A 127 8.34 -5.07 -6.35
N MET A 128 9.65 -5.09 -6.62
CA MET A 128 10.26 -4.14 -7.56
C MET A 128 9.74 -4.33 -8.99
N SER A 129 9.54 -5.56 -9.44
CA SER A 129 8.95 -5.84 -10.76
C SER A 129 7.50 -5.37 -10.88
N GLU A 130 6.69 -5.53 -9.84
CA GLU A 130 5.31 -5.02 -9.81
C GLU A 130 5.29 -3.49 -9.83
N VAL A 131 6.21 -2.85 -9.10
CA VAL A 131 6.35 -1.39 -9.08
C VAL A 131 6.84 -0.84 -10.42
N GLU A 132 7.79 -1.50 -11.06
CA GLU A 132 8.29 -1.12 -12.39
C GLU A 132 7.18 -1.23 -13.45
N THR A 133 6.40 -2.31 -13.39
CA THR A 133 5.22 -2.49 -14.26
C THR A 133 4.23 -1.35 -14.05
N ALA A 134 3.86 -1.08 -12.79
CA ALA A 134 2.95 0.01 -12.47
C ALA A 134 3.49 1.39 -12.88
N ALA A 135 4.79 1.64 -12.74
CA ALA A 135 5.40 2.90 -13.14
C ALA A 135 5.43 3.09 -14.67
N THR A 136 5.43 2.01 -15.43
CA THR A 136 5.46 2.04 -16.91
C THR A 136 4.05 2.10 -17.50
N ASP A 137 3.06 1.53 -16.82
CA ASP A 137 1.66 1.51 -17.26
C ASP A 137 0.87 2.78 -16.88
N ALA A 138 1.41 3.61 -15.98
CA ALA A 138 0.81 4.85 -15.49
C ALA A 138 0.77 5.98 -16.53
#